data_AF-A0A8H5I9M5-F1
#
_entry.id   AF-A0A8H5I9M5-F1
#
_cell.length_a   1.000
_cell.length_b   1.000
_cell.length_c   1.000
_cell.angle_alpha   90.00
_cell.angle_beta   90.00
_cell.angle_gamma   90.00
#
_symmetry.space_group_name_H-M   'P 1'
#
loop_
_entity.id
_entity.type
_entity.pdbx_description
1 polymer ?
#
loop_
_entity_poly.entity_id
_entity_poly.type
_entity_poly.pdbx_seq_one_letter_code
_entity_poly.pdbx_strand_id
1 'polypeptide(L)'
;MGDNHHEPLGAMGPVEWEQVPQDDDLEEFLADVLSETQTVVESIPVPAKKDPSSSAGRARSKTESAASAPDIKRALTLRQKAEAIGQAQDLQKEWKEIKVSAKENPLGINVYKLSAKDGRGAWFARRSVHEGLSFDDWKKGLSVEFSETMKVQGAPGSGNIRGIGADKRVEDKQIGDHGQLQVFQLSAQFPGPTAPRDFVTLLLTSETSVKPAQGSRPLRQYM
;
A
#
# COMPACT_ATOMS: atom_id res chain seq x y z
N MET A 1 -24.81 -0.91 -19.69
CA MET A 1 -23.49 -0.37 -19.33
C MET A 1 -23.09 -1.07 -18.06
N GLY A 2 -22.08 -1.93 -18.11
CA GLY A 2 -21.64 -2.65 -16.92
C GLY A 2 -20.76 -1.73 -16.09
N ASP A 3 -21.14 -1.49 -14.85
CA ASP A 3 -20.30 -0.82 -13.87
C ASP A 3 -18.99 -1.61 -13.77
N ASN A 4 -17.90 -1.05 -14.30
CA ASN A 4 -16.64 -1.74 -14.36
C ASN A 4 -15.92 -1.51 -13.04
N HIS A 5 -16.27 -2.26 -11.99
CA HIS A 5 -15.62 -2.19 -10.67
C HIS A 5 -14.11 -2.45 -10.69
N HIS A 6 -13.52 -2.81 -11.85
CA HIS A 6 -12.07 -2.86 -12.08
C HIS A 6 -11.45 -1.53 -12.50
N GLU A 7 -12.22 -0.49 -12.81
CA GLU A 7 -11.75 0.84 -13.20
C GLU A 7 -10.73 1.45 -12.21
N PRO A 8 -10.92 1.36 -10.86
CA PRO A 8 -9.95 1.89 -9.90
C PRO A 8 -8.54 1.30 -10.01
N LEU A 9 -8.39 0.08 -10.56
CA LEU A 9 -7.08 -0.53 -10.78
C LEU A 9 -6.26 0.23 -11.84
N GLY A 10 -6.92 0.98 -12.72
CA GLY A 10 -6.28 1.79 -13.75
C GLY A 10 -5.39 2.89 -13.19
N ALA A 11 -5.73 3.45 -12.01
CA ALA A 11 -4.94 4.50 -11.37
C ALA A 11 -3.54 4.05 -10.92
N MET A 12 -3.34 2.74 -10.73
CA MET A 12 -2.04 2.14 -10.40
C MET A 12 -1.33 1.57 -11.63
N GLY A 13 -1.86 1.82 -12.84
CA GLY A 13 -1.27 1.40 -14.10
C GLY A 13 -0.09 2.27 -14.54
N PRO A 14 0.60 1.89 -15.63
CA PRO A 14 1.59 2.74 -16.27
C PRO A 14 0.98 4.06 -16.74
N VAL A 15 1.72 5.15 -16.58
CA VAL A 15 1.37 6.50 -17.05
C VAL A 15 2.55 7.08 -17.82
N GLU A 16 2.27 7.79 -18.91
CA GLU A 16 3.29 8.53 -19.65
C GLU A 16 3.65 9.80 -18.86
N TRP A 17 4.93 10.16 -18.83
CA TRP A 17 5.39 11.29 -18.00
C TRP A 17 4.75 12.61 -18.42
N GLU A 18 4.47 12.79 -19.70
CA GLU A 18 3.79 13.96 -20.28
C GLU A 18 2.34 14.11 -19.80
N GLN A 19 1.73 13.04 -19.26
CA GLN A 19 0.37 13.05 -18.71
C GLN A 19 0.34 13.36 -17.21
N VAL A 20 1.50 13.37 -16.55
CA VAL A 20 1.60 13.74 -15.13
C VAL A 20 1.68 15.26 -15.04
N PRO A 21 0.70 15.95 -14.39
CA PRO A 21 0.74 17.41 -14.25
C PRO A 21 2.01 17.87 -13.54
N GLN A 22 2.52 19.03 -13.94
CA GLN A 22 3.80 19.55 -13.43
C GLN A 22 3.63 20.84 -12.62
N ASP A 23 2.41 21.36 -12.54
CA ASP A 23 2.01 22.66 -12.02
C ASP A 23 0.81 22.52 -11.07
N ASP A 24 -0.10 23.51 -11.06
CA ASP A 24 -1.16 23.67 -10.06
C ASP A 24 -2.16 22.49 -10.04
N ASP A 25 -2.28 21.73 -11.14
CA ASP A 25 -3.20 20.57 -11.24
C ASP A 25 -2.65 19.30 -10.55
N LEU A 26 -1.42 19.34 -10.03
CA LEU A 26 -0.76 18.18 -9.41
C LEU A 26 -1.43 17.73 -8.10
N GLU A 27 -2.03 18.65 -7.34
CA GLU A 27 -2.76 18.32 -6.11
C GLU A 27 -4.04 17.53 -6.39
N GLU A 28 -4.79 17.93 -7.43
CA GLU A 28 -6.00 17.22 -7.88
C GLU A 28 -5.64 15.84 -8.44
N PHE A 29 -4.60 15.75 -9.27
CA PHE A 29 -4.08 14.48 -9.77
C PHE A 29 -3.72 13.50 -8.64
N LEU A 30 -3.01 14.00 -7.62
CA LEU A 30 -2.66 13.19 -6.45
C LEU A 30 -3.93 12.72 -5.70
N ALA A 31 -4.89 13.61 -5.48
CA ALA A 31 -6.13 13.29 -4.78
C ALA A 31 -6.93 12.20 -5.51
N ASP A 32 -7.03 12.29 -6.84
CA ASP A 32 -7.75 11.32 -7.67
C ASP A 32 -7.08 9.94 -7.65
N VAL A 33 -5.77 9.88 -7.89
CA VAL A 33 -5.03 8.61 -7.88
C VAL A 33 -5.12 7.93 -6.51
N LEU A 34 -5.00 8.70 -5.42
CA LEU A 34 -5.12 8.15 -4.07
C LEU A 34 -6.56 7.74 -3.74
N SER A 35 -7.57 8.44 -4.24
CA SER A 35 -8.97 8.05 -4.07
C SER A 35 -9.25 6.69 -4.71
N GLU A 36 -8.82 6.49 -5.97
CA GLU A 36 -8.98 5.20 -6.67
C GLU A 36 -8.15 4.09 -6.02
N THR A 37 -6.90 4.38 -5.64
CA THR A 37 -6.03 3.43 -4.93
C THR A 37 -6.66 3.00 -3.60
N GLN A 38 -7.30 3.92 -2.88
CA GLN A 38 -8.02 3.62 -1.65
C GLN A 38 -9.15 2.61 -1.89
N THR A 39 -9.93 2.78 -2.96
CA THR A 39 -10.97 1.82 -3.38
C THR A 39 -10.38 0.41 -3.54
N VAL A 40 -9.22 0.29 -4.17
CA VAL A 40 -8.54 -1.00 -4.34
C VAL A 40 -8.04 -1.56 -3.01
N VAL A 41 -7.39 -0.75 -2.17
CA VAL A 41 -6.88 -1.16 -0.85
C VAL A 41 -8.02 -1.70 0.03
N GLU A 42 -9.17 -1.04 0.01
CA GLU A 42 -10.34 -1.44 0.79
C GLU A 42 -11.02 -2.70 0.28
N SER A 43 -10.90 -3.01 -1.01
CA SER A 43 -11.43 -4.25 -1.59
C SER A 43 -10.71 -5.50 -1.08
N ILE A 44 -9.44 -5.38 -0.65
CA ILE A 44 -8.64 -6.54 -0.21
C ILE A 44 -9.30 -7.15 1.04
N PRO A 45 -9.57 -8.47 1.08
CA PRO A 45 -10.18 -9.10 2.25
C PRO A 45 -9.39 -8.87 3.53
N VAL A 46 -10.09 -8.64 4.65
CA VAL A 46 -9.47 -8.59 5.98
C VAL A 46 -9.25 -10.03 6.44
N PRO A 47 -8.07 -10.39 6.97
CA PRO A 47 -7.85 -11.72 7.53
C PRO A 47 -8.88 -12.00 8.62
N ALA A 48 -9.46 -13.21 8.61
CA ALA A 48 -10.27 -13.67 9.74
C ALA A 48 -9.38 -13.68 10.99
N LYS A 49 -9.88 -13.15 12.12
CA LYS A 49 -9.15 -13.21 13.40
C LYS A 49 -8.81 -14.68 13.67
N LYS A 50 -7.52 -15.00 13.73
CA LYS A 50 -7.08 -16.24 14.39
C LYS A 50 -7.20 -15.95 15.89
N ASP A 51 -7.97 -16.77 16.60
CA ASP A 51 -8.03 -16.67 18.06
C ASP A 51 -6.60 -16.68 18.60
N PRO A 52 -6.25 -15.77 19.53
CA PRO A 52 -4.91 -15.71 20.06
C PRO A 52 -4.60 -17.05 20.72
N SER A 53 -3.61 -17.78 20.20
CA SER A 53 -3.01 -18.88 20.94
C SER A 53 -2.55 -18.32 22.27
N SER A 54 -3.04 -18.90 23.37
CA SER A 54 -2.81 -18.48 24.74
C SER A 54 -1.30 -18.43 25.08
N SER A 55 -0.63 -17.31 24.82
CA SER A 55 0.65 -17.01 25.45
C SER A 55 0.40 -16.07 26.63
N ALA A 56 0.33 -16.67 27.81
CA ALA A 56 0.27 -15.96 29.08
C ALA A 56 1.54 -15.09 29.24
N GLY A 57 1.39 -13.77 29.07
CA GLY A 57 2.48 -12.81 29.23
C GLY A 57 1.94 -11.47 29.71
N ARG A 58 2.30 -11.11 30.94
CA ARG A 58 1.90 -9.93 31.72
C ARG A 58 1.83 -8.63 30.89
N ALA A 59 0.67 -7.98 30.92
CA ALA A 59 0.42 -6.66 30.33
C ALA A 59 1.42 -5.61 30.84
N ARG A 60 2.19 -5.01 29.93
CA ARG A 60 2.92 -3.77 30.19
C ARG A 60 2.13 -2.61 29.61
N SER A 61 1.98 -1.57 30.42
CA SER A 61 1.36 -0.30 30.08
C SER A 61 2.13 0.41 28.96
N LYS A 62 1.65 0.29 27.73
CA LYS A 62 1.77 1.32 26.69
C LYS A 62 0.38 1.50 26.10
N THR A 63 -0.22 2.66 26.36
CA THR A 63 -1.57 3.03 25.89
C THR A 63 -1.56 3.41 24.40
N GLU A 64 -1.22 2.45 23.56
CA GLU A 64 -1.58 2.44 22.14
C GLU A 64 -2.49 1.24 21.93
N SER A 65 -3.80 1.44 22.14
CA SER A 65 -4.78 0.43 21.73
C SER A 65 -4.75 0.35 20.22
N ALA A 66 -4.36 -0.82 19.68
CA ALA A 66 -4.52 -1.12 18.27
C ALA A 66 -5.99 -0.95 17.87
N ALA A 67 -6.25 -0.27 16.75
CA ALA A 67 -7.61 -0.08 16.25
C ALA A 67 -8.27 -1.44 16.00
N SER A 68 -9.51 -1.62 16.46
CA SER A 68 -10.22 -2.86 16.22
C SER A 68 -10.65 -2.95 14.74
N ALA A 69 -10.75 -4.16 14.18
CA ALA A 69 -11.18 -4.34 12.78
C ALA A 69 -12.52 -3.63 12.43
N PRO A 70 -13.53 -3.57 13.32
CA PRO A 70 -14.72 -2.74 13.11
C PRO A 70 -14.42 -1.23 13.00
N ASP A 71 -13.52 -0.70 13.84
CA ASP A 71 -13.15 0.73 13.81
C ASP A 71 -12.41 1.07 12.51
N ILE A 72 -11.54 0.16 12.05
CA ILE A 72 -10.87 0.29 10.75
C ILE A 72 -11.91 0.32 9.64
N LYS A 73 -12.82 -0.66 9.57
CA LYS A 73 -13.87 -0.68 8.53
C LYS A 73 -14.73 0.58 8.55
N ARG A 74 -15.11 1.07 9.74
CA ARG A 74 -15.91 2.30 9.86
C ARG A 74 -15.14 3.52 9.39
N ALA A 75 -13.89 3.68 9.79
CA ALA A 75 -13.07 4.83 9.39
C ALA A 75 -12.78 4.86 7.88
N LEU A 76 -12.64 3.69 7.28
CA LEU A 76 -12.51 3.49 5.84
C LEU A 76 -13.79 3.96 5.11
N THR A 77 -14.96 3.49 5.53
CA THR A 77 -16.25 3.92 4.95
C THR A 77 -16.53 5.42 5.09
N LEU A 78 -16.03 6.09 6.14
CA LEU A 78 -16.21 7.54 6.33
C LEU A 78 -15.43 8.37 5.30
N ARG A 79 -14.45 7.79 4.61
CA ARG A 79 -13.59 8.48 3.65
C ARG A 79 -14.05 8.36 2.21
N GLN A 80 -15.01 7.48 1.93
CA GLN A 80 -15.34 7.07 0.58
C GLN A 80 -16.71 7.55 0.10
N LYS A 81 -16.79 7.79 -1.22
CA LYS A 81 -18.06 7.98 -1.93
C LYS A 81 -18.83 6.65 -1.98
N ALA A 82 -20.16 6.70 -2.09
CA ALA A 82 -21.00 5.51 -2.12
C ALA A 82 -20.65 4.54 -3.27
N GLU A 83 -20.26 5.09 -4.42
CA GLU A 83 -19.82 4.31 -5.59
C GLU A 83 -18.53 3.54 -5.32
N ALA A 84 -17.51 4.19 -4.74
CA ALA A 84 -16.25 3.56 -4.34
C ALA A 84 -16.48 2.39 -3.36
N ILE A 85 -17.43 2.55 -2.43
CA ILE A 85 -17.81 1.46 -1.51
C ILE A 85 -18.39 0.27 -2.28
N GLY A 86 -19.26 0.52 -3.27
CA GLY A 86 -19.82 -0.52 -4.13
C GLY A 86 -18.75 -1.25 -4.95
N GLN A 87 -17.87 -0.49 -5.62
CA GLN A 87 -16.77 -1.03 -6.40
C GLN A 87 -15.82 -1.88 -5.54
N ALA A 88 -15.45 -1.40 -4.34
CA ALA A 88 -14.61 -2.14 -3.41
C ALA A 88 -15.26 -3.47 -2.96
N GLN A 89 -16.57 -3.47 -2.71
CA GLN A 89 -17.32 -4.68 -2.35
C GLN A 89 -17.39 -5.70 -3.48
N ASP A 90 -17.54 -5.25 -4.73
CA ASP A 90 -17.56 -6.14 -5.89
C ASP A 90 -16.17 -6.70 -6.20
N LEU A 91 -15.12 -5.87 -6.13
CA LEU A 91 -13.73 -6.32 -6.21
C LEU A 91 -13.39 -7.33 -5.10
N GLN A 92 -13.88 -7.11 -3.88
CA GLN A 92 -13.66 -8.01 -2.74
C GLN A 92 -14.07 -9.46 -3.02
N LYS A 93 -15.15 -9.66 -3.79
CA LYS A 93 -15.66 -10.99 -4.15
C LYS A 93 -14.73 -11.74 -5.12
N GLU A 94 -13.88 -11.02 -5.85
CA GLU A 94 -12.99 -11.61 -6.85
C GLU A 94 -11.59 -11.96 -6.30
N TRP A 95 -11.18 -11.37 -5.17
CA TRP A 95 -9.91 -11.69 -4.52
C TRP A 95 -9.90 -13.14 -4.02
N LYS A 96 -8.87 -13.90 -4.43
CA LYS A 96 -8.63 -15.27 -4.00
C LYS A 96 -7.40 -15.33 -3.11
N GLU A 97 -7.56 -15.86 -1.89
CA GLU A 97 -6.41 -16.09 -1.00
C GLU A 97 -5.49 -17.17 -1.58
N ILE A 98 -4.19 -16.87 -1.61
CA ILE A 98 -3.13 -17.82 -1.98
C ILE A 98 -2.62 -18.47 -0.70
N LYS A 99 -2.70 -19.81 -0.63
CA LYS A 99 -2.09 -20.57 0.45
C LYS A 99 -0.58 -20.63 0.25
N VAL A 100 0.16 -20.07 1.18
CA VAL A 100 1.63 -20.14 1.25
C VAL A 100 2.03 -21.07 2.39
N SER A 101 3.05 -21.90 2.18
CA SER A 101 3.51 -22.85 3.21
C SER A 101 4.06 -22.10 4.43
N ALA A 102 3.98 -22.71 5.63
CA ALA A 102 4.52 -22.10 6.84
C ALA A 102 6.03 -21.84 6.77
N LYS A 103 6.76 -22.63 5.98
CA LYS A 103 8.19 -22.45 5.73
C LYS A 103 8.48 -21.17 4.94
N GLU A 104 7.64 -20.85 3.96
CA GLU A 104 7.79 -19.68 3.09
C GLU A 104 7.13 -18.43 3.67
N ASN A 105 6.17 -18.60 4.57
CA ASN A 105 5.44 -17.52 5.23
C ASN A 105 5.51 -17.62 6.76
N PRO A 106 6.71 -17.44 7.35
CA PRO A 106 6.89 -17.54 8.80
C PRO A 106 6.13 -16.45 9.58
N LEU A 107 5.77 -15.35 8.91
CA LEU A 107 5.04 -14.23 9.50
C LEU A 107 3.52 -14.33 9.34
N GLY A 108 3.02 -15.39 8.69
CA GLY A 108 1.59 -15.61 8.51
C GLY A 108 0.86 -14.50 7.74
N ILE A 109 1.55 -13.84 6.81
CA ILE A 109 1.01 -12.76 5.97
C ILE A 109 -0.02 -13.33 5.00
N ASN A 110 -1.19 -12.72 4.90
CA ASN A 110 -2.19 -13.12 3.92
C ASN A 110 -1.82 -12.55 2.54
N VAL A 111 -1.86 -13.41 1.53
CA VAL A 111 -1.58 -13.05 0.13
C VAL A 111 -2.83 -13.33 -0.69
N TYR A 112 -3.25 -12.37 -1.50
CA TYR A 112 -4.43 -12.47 -2.35
C TYR A 112 -4.06 -12.24 -3.81
N LYS A 113 -4.80 -12.89 -4.71
CA LYS A 113 -4.70 -12.74 -6.16
C LYS A 113 -6.04 -12.30 -6.72
N LEU A 114 -6.02 -11.32 -7.60
CA LEU A 114 -7.16 -10.88 -8.41
C LEU A 114 -6.76 -11.02 -9.89
N SER A 115 -7.55 -11.70 -10.70
CA SER A 115 -7.33 -11.74 -12.15
C SER A 115 -7.74 -10.40 -12.76
N ALA A 116 -6.84 -9.75 -13.49
CA ALA A 116 -7.14 -8.48 -14.15
C ALA A 116 -8.08 -8.68 -15.35
N LYS A 117 -8.90 -7.68 -15.67
CA LYS A 117 -9.81 -7.68 -16.83
C LYS A 117 -9.28 -6.90 -18.03
N ASP A 118 -8.11 -6.31 -17.90
CA ASP A 118 -7.39 -5.52 -18.92
C ASP A 118 -6.43 -6.36 -19.77
N GLY A 119 -6.33 -7.67 -19.52
CA GLY A 119 -5.38 -8.56 -20.20
C GLY A 119 -3.93 -8.43 -19.73
N ARG A 120 -3.63 -7.61 -18.71
CA ARG A 120 -2.27 -7.38 -18.18
C ARG A 120 -1.86 -8.35 -17.07
N GLY A 121 -2.63 -9.42 -16.87
CA GLY A 121 -2.29 -10.53 -15.99
C GLY A 121 -3.10 -10.55 -14.70
N ALA A 122 -2.43 -10.40 -13.56
CA ALA A 122 -3.07 -10.50 -12.25
C ALA A 122 -2.49 -9.48 -11.27
N TRP A 123 -3.35 -9.00 -10.40
CA TRP A 123 -2.98 -8.17 -9.26
C TRP A 123 -2.72 -9.06 -8.04
N PHE A 124 -1.73 -8.67 -7.25
CA PHE A 124 -1.39 -9.34 -6.01
C PHE A 124 -1.46 -8.34 -4.86
N ALA A 125 -2.02 -8.77 -3.73
CA ALA A 125 -2.10 -7.98 -2.53
C ALA A 125 -1.54 -8.77 -1.35
N ARG A 126 -0.85 -8.07 -0.44
CA ARG A 126 -0.44 -8.60 0.85
C ARG A 126 -1.10 -7.81 1.95
N ARG A 127 -1.61 -8.49 2.97
CA ARG A 127 -2.22 -7.85 4.13
C ARG A 127 -1.71 -8.47 5.41
N SER A 128 -1.33 -7.61 6.35
CA SER A 128 -0.86 -8.00 7.68
C SER A 128 -1.21 -6.91 8.69
N VAL A 129 -1.30 -7.31 9.96
CA VAL A 129 -1.45 -6.40 11.10
C VAL A 129 -0.25 -6.60 11.99
N HIS A 130 0.40 -5.51 12.37
CA HIS A 130 1.60 -5.51 13.18
C HIS A 130 1.37 -4.69 14.45
N GLU A 131 1.99 -5.12 15.54
CA GLU A 131 1.99 -4.44 16.83
C GLU A 131 3.42 -4.16 17.26
N GLY A 132 3.62 -3.14 18.11
CA GLY A 132 4.93 -2.84 18.72
C GLY A 132 5.75 -1.74 18.04
N LEU A 133 5.27 -1.17 16.93
CA LEU A 133 5.82 0.03 16.30
C LEU A 133 4.74 1.10 16.21
N SER A 134 5.12 2.36 16.47
CA SER A 134 4.20 3.48 16.34
C SER A 134 3.87 3.75 14.87
N PHE A 135 2.80 4.51 14.61
CA PHE A 135 2.48 4.97 13.27
C PHE A 135 3.65 5.77 12.65
N ASP A 136 4.28 6.65 13.44
CA ASP A 136 5.36 7.51 12.94
C ASP A 136 6.62 6.68 12.60
N ASP A 137 6.89 5.59 13.32
CA ASP A 137 7.98 4.67 12.98
C ASP A 137 7.70 3.95 11.65
N TRP A 138 6.47 3.47 11.46
CA TRP A 138 6.05 2.84 10.20
C TRP A 138 6.11 3.82 9.03
N LYS A 139 5.53 5.01 9.19
CA LYS A 139 5.57 6.08 8.18
C LYS A 139 7.00 6.41 7.81
N LYS A 140 7.86 6.66 8.81
CA LYS A 140 9.27 6.97 8.57
C LYS A 140 9.94 5.88 7.74
N GLY A 141 9.82 4.62 8.17
CA GLY A 141 10.41 3.48 7.46
C GLY A 141 9.96 3.39 6.00
N LEU A 142 8.66 3.55 5.74
CA LEU A 142 8.11 3.52 4.38
C LEU A 142 8.58 4.72 3.54
N SER A 143 8.59 5.93 4.10
CA SER A 143 8.94 7.17 3.40
C SER A 143 10.41 7.25 2.97
N VAL A 144 11.32 6.60 3.70
CA VAL A 144 12.75 6.65 3.41
C VAL A 144 13.27 5.40 2.71
N GLU A 145 12.44 4.38 2.51
CA GLU A 145 12.88 3.04 2.06
C GLU A 145 13.80 3.09 0.85
N PHE A 146 13.37 3.70 -0.25
CA PHE A 146 14.18 3.80 -1.46
C PHE A 146 15.41 4.69 -1.28
N SER A 147 15.30 5.76 -0.50
CA SER A 147 16.45 6.61 -0.18
C SER A 147 17.52 5.87 0.63
N GLU A 148 17.13 4.93 1.48
CA GLU A 148 18.08 4.07 2.21
C GLU A 148 18.78 3.08 1.27
N THR A 149 18.08 2.50 0.30
CA THR A 149 18.69 1.55 -0.65
C THR A 149 19.83 2.19 -1.47
N MET A 150 19.68 3.46 -1.85
CA MET A 150 20.71 4.21 -2.61
C MET A 150 22.02 4.43 -1.84
N LYS A 151 22.04 4.25 -0.52
CA LYS A 151 23.27 4.44 0.29
C LYS A 151 24.27 3.29 0.12
N VAL A 152 23.81 2.13 -0.35
CA VAL A 152 24.63 0.94 -0.55
C VAL A 152 25.01 0.85 -2.03
N GLN A 153 26.30 0.97 -2.33
CA GLN A 153 26.81 0.74 -3.69
C GLN A 153 27.34 -0.69 -3.81
N GLY A 154 26.88 -1.43 -4.82
CA GLY A 154 27.28 -2.82 -5.04
C GLY A 154 26.73 -3.41 -6.33
N ALA A 155 26.76 -4.74 -6.43
CA ALA A 155 26.13 -5.46 -7.54
C ALA A 155 24.61 -5.22 -7.56
N PRO A 156 23.92 -5.40 -8.71
CA PRO A 156 22.46 -5.31 -8.77
C PRO A 156 21.80 -6.13 -7.66
N GLY A 157 20.94 -5.49 -6.87
CA GLY A 157 20.33 -6.11 -5.69
C GLY A 157 21.00 -5.83 -4.35
N SER A 158 22.17 -5.17 -4.33
CA SER A 158 22.88 -4.83 -3.09
C SER A 158 22.13 -3.74 -2.33
N GLY A 159 21.84 -3.98 -1.05
CA GLY A 159 21.10 -3.02 -0.22
C GLY A 159 19.59 -3.00 -0.47
N ASN A 160 19.06 -3.93 -1.28
CA ASN A 160 17.63 -4.00 -1.56
C ASN A 160 16.82 -4.18 -0.27
N ILE A 161 15.78 -3.36 -0.14
CA ILE A 161 14.76 -3.53 0.88
C ILE A 161 13.58 -4.20 0.22
N ARG A 162 13.10 -5.30 0.81
CA ARG A 162 11.99 -6.11 0.26
C ARG A 162 12.23 -6.60 -1.19
N GLY A 163 13.49 -6.77 -1.58
CA GLY A 163 13.88 -7.28 -2.89
C GLY A 163 14.00 -6.24 -4.00
N ILE A 164 13.72 -4.95 -3.71
CA ILE A 164 13.84 -3.84 -4.66
C ILE A 164 14.85 -2.83 -4.13
N GLY A 165 15.67 -2.27 -5.02
CA GLY A 165 16.61 -1.18 -4.73
C GLY A 165 16.35 -0.02 -5.66
N ALA A 166 16.57 1.20 -5.18
CA ALA A 166 16.61 2.39 -6.02
C ALA A 166 18.05 2.66 -6.46
N ASP A 167 18.23 2.86 -7.77
CA ASP A 167 19.52 3.21 -8.35
C ASP A 167 19.66 4.73 -8.46
N LYS A 168 18.56 5.42 -8.77
CA LYS A 168 18.53 6.87 -8.99
C LYS A 168 17.17 7.45 -8.63
N ARG A 169 17.17 8.60 -7.96
CA ARG A 169 15.99 9.49 -7.87
C ARG A 169 16.04 10.50 -9.02
N VAL A 170 15.00 10.51 -9.85
CA VAL A 170 14.87 11.36 -11.04
C VAL A 170 14.13 12.65 -10.69
N GLU A 171 13.04 12.56 -9.94
CA GLU A 171 12.22 13.69 -9.50
C GLU A 171 11.88 13.57 -8.01
N ASP A 172 11.70 14.71 -7.34
CA ASP A 172 11.21 14.82 -5.96
C ASP A 172 10.49 16.15 -5.77
N LYS A 173 9.17 16.09 -5.57
CA LYS A 173 8.30 17.25 -5.43
C LYS A 173 7.38 17.08 -4.22
N GLN A 174 7.34 18.10 -3.38
CA GLN A 174 6.36 18.22 -2.32
C GLN A 174 5.04 18.77 -2.91
N ILE A 175 3.91 18.16 -2.58
CA ILE A 175 2.57 18.54 -3.04
C ILE A 175 1.75 18.96 -1.82
N GLY A 176 1.51 20.25 -1.68
CA GLY A 176 0.88 20.82 -0.48
C GLY A 176 1.64 20.44 0.81
N ASP A 177 0.91 20.35 1.92
CA ASP A 177 1.52 20.10 3.23
C ASP A 177 1.83 18.62 3.50
N HIS A 178 1.18 17.71 2.78
CA HIS A 178 1.12 16.30 3.15
C HIS A 178 1.31 15.30 2.00
N GLY A 179 1.37 15.77 0.75
CA GLY A 179 1.60 14.94 -0.43
C GLY A 179 3.04 14.99 -0.91
N GLN A 180 3.51 13.90 -1.51
CA GLN A 180 4.83 13.84 -2.13
C GLN A 180 4.78 13.02 -3.41
N LEU A 181 5.46 13.52 -4.44
CA LEU A 181 5.73 12.83 -5.70
C LEU A 181 7.23 12.59 -5.83
N GLN A 182 7.61 11.34 -6.09
CA GLN A 182 8.99 10.98 -6.41
C GLN A 182 9.00 10.08 -7.64
N VAL A 183 10.03 10.24 -8.47
CA VAL A 183 10.29 9.31 -9.57
C VAL A 183 11.61 8.61 -9.30
N PHE A 184 11.60 7.28 -9.25
CA PHE A 184 12.80 6.47 -9.06
C PHE A 184 13.04 5.56 -10.26
N GLN A 185 14.32 5.41 -10.62
CA GLN A 185 14.80 4.24 -11.34
C GLN A 185 15.15 3.16 -10.30
N LEU A 186 14.53 2.01 -10.44
CA LEU A 186 14.63 0.88 -9.53
C LEU A 186 15.27 -0.32 -10.23
N SER A 187 15.96 -1.16 -9.47
CA SER A 187 16.51 -2.43 -9.91
C SER A 187 16.08 -3.58 -9.00
N ALA A 188 15.86 -4.74 -9.61
CA ALA A 188 15.54 -5.98 -8.92
C ALA A 188 16.33 -7.16 -9.49
N GLN A 189 16.92 -7.95 -8.60
CA GLN A 189 17.56 -9.22 -8.94
C GLN A 189 16.62 -10.38 -8.61
N PHE A 190 16.18 -11.10 -9.64
CA PHE A 190 15.37 -12.31 -9.45
C PHE A 190 16.26 -13.55 -9.29
N PRO A 191 15.78 -14.60 -8.59
CA PRO A 191 16.45 -15.89 -8.60
C PRO A 191 16.69 -16.38 -10.04
N GLY A 192 17.87 -16.96 -10.28
CA GLY A 192 18.30 -17.42 -11.60
C GLY A 192 17.36 -18.48 -12.22
N PRO A 193 17.36 -18.64 -13.56
CA PRO A 193 18.25 -18.04 -14.56
C PRO A 193 17.72 -16.72 -15.16
N THR A 194 16.95 -15.93 -14.40
CA THR A 194 16.35 -14.69 -14.88
C THR A 194 17.34 -13.53 -14.82
N ALA A 195 17.43 -12.73 -15.89
CA ALA A 195 18.22 -11.50 -15.91
C ALA A 195 17.67 -10.47 -14.88
N PRO A 196 18.53 -9.60 -14.33
CA PRO A 196 18.07 -8.46 -13.55
C PRO A 196 17.06 -7.61 -14.34
N ARG A 197 16.13 -6.96 -13.64
CA ARG A 197 15.17 -6.02 -14.24
C ARG A 197 15.37 -4.63 -13.69
N ASP A 198 15.23 -3.64 -14.56
CA ASP A 198 15.11 -2.23 -14.22
C ASP A 198 13.69 -1.73 -14.54
N PHE A 199 13.25 -0.72 -13.80
CA PHE A 199 11.96 -0.07 -14.02
C PHE A 199 11.98 1.35 -13.48
N VAL A 200 11.17 2.23 -14.09
CA VAL A 200 10.91 3.58 -13.59
C VAL A 200 9.56 3.58 -12.89
N THR A 201 9.50 4.14 -11.69
CA THR A 201 8.28 4.19 -10.87
C THR A 201 8.00 5.59 -10.40
N LEU A 202 6.77 6.05 -10.68
CA LEU A 202 6.15 7.19 -10.02
C LEU A 202 5.64 6.73 -8.65
N LEU A 203 6.25 7.23 -7.58
CA LEU A 203 5.84 6.98 -6.21
C LEU A 203 5.10 8.21 -5.69
N LEU A 204 3.79 8.05 -5.46
CA LEU A 204 2.95 9.05 -4.82
C LEU A 204 2.70 8.63 -3.39
N THR A 205 2.86 9.56 -2.45
CA THR A 205 2.54 9.32 -1.05
C THR A 205 1.76 10.46 -0.44
N SER A 206 0.92 10.15 0.55
CA SER A 206 0.18 11.15 1.31
C SER A 206 -0.20 10.65 2.70
N GLU A 207 -0.34 11.60 3.64
CA GLU A 207 -0.87 11.32 4.96
C GLU A 207 -2.27 11.90 5.15
N THR A 208 -3.18 11.08 5.68
CA THR A 208 -4.55 11.51 6.03
C THR A 208 -4.96 11.00 7.41
N SER A 209 -5.93 11.66 8.03
CA SER A 209 -6.47 11.21 9.33
C SER A 209 -7.98 11.39 9.42
N VAL A 210 -8.66 10.47 10.13
CA VAL A 210 -10.12 10.50 10.33
C VAL A 210 -10.46 10.17 11.77
N LYS A 211 -11.46 10.88 12.32
CA LYS A 211 -12.00 10.64 13.66
C LYS A 211 -13.31 9.85 13.56
N PRO A 212 -13.32 8.54 13.86
CA PRO A 212 -14.51 7.70 13.69
C PRO A 212 -15.64 7.97 14.70
N ALA A 213 -15.34 8.62 15.83
CA ALA A 213 -16.30 8.99 16.87
C ALA A 213 -15.86 10.28 17.59
N GLN A 214 -16.82 10.95 18.24
CA GLN A 214 -16.53 12.14 19.05
C GLN A 214 -15.67 11.74 20.26
N GLY A 215 -14.47 12.32 20.39
CA GLY A 215 -13.52 12.01 21.47
C GLY A 215 -12.60 10.81 21.21
N SER A 216 -12.71 10.11 20.07
CA SER A 216 -11.72 9.08 19.71
C SER A 216 -10.44 9.71 19.15
N ARG A 217 -9.31 9.02 19.35
CA ARG A 217 -8.06 9.39 18.68
C ARG A 217 -8.24 9.25 17.16
N PRO A 218 -7.68 10.17 16.36
CA PRO A 218 -7.75 10.07 14.91
C PRO A 218 -7.01 8.83 14.45
N LEU A 219 -7.63 8.07 13.56
CA LEU A 219 -6.97 7.00 12.81
C LEU A 219 -6.19 7.66 11.68
N ARG A 220 -4.88 7.49 11.71
CA ARG A 220 -3.95 8.01 10.72
C ARG A 220 -3.68 6.95 9.66
N GLN A 221 -3.46 7.41 8.44
CA GLN A 221 -3.15 6.59 7.30
C GLN A 221 -2.02 7.27 6.53
N TYR A 222 -1.03 6.48 6.16
CA TYR A 222 0.00 6.86 5.21
C TYR A 222 -0.18 5.92 4.02
N MET A 223 -0.36 6.50 2.84
CA MET A 223 -0.39 5.79 1.57
C MET A 223 0.88 6.13 0.80
#